data_AF-A0A3D5ZGI4-F1
#
_entry.id   AF-A0A3D5ZGI4-F1
#
_cell.length_a   1.000
_cell.length_b   1.000
_cell.length_c   1.000
_cell.angle_alpha   90.00
_cell.angle_beta   90.00
_cell.angle_gamma   90.00
#
_symmetry.space_group_name_H-M   'P 1'
#
loop_
_entity.id
_entity.type
_entity.pdbx_description
1 polymer ?
#
loop_
_entity_poly.entity_id
_entity_poly.type
_entity_poly.pdbx_seq_one_letter_code
_entity_poly.pdbx_strand_id
1 'polypeptide(L)' 'MKIVSANSNRPLANDIGKFLNTPLTQTVVRRFADMEVFVEIQENVRGEDVFV' A
#
# COMPACT_ATOMS: atom_id res chain seq x y z
N MET A 1 2.50 12.50 -3.48
CA MET A 1 2.12 11.24 -4.14
C MET A 1 2.34 10.07 -3.19
N LYS A 2 1.40 9.14 -3.13
CA LYS A 2 1.45 7.93 -2.30
C LYS A 2 1.23 6.69 -3.16
N ILE A 3 2.09 5.68 -2.97
CA ILE A 3 1.97 4.38 -3.64
C ILE A 3 1.51 3.38 -2.60
N VAL A 4 0.38 2.72 -2.83
CA VAL A 4 -0.19 1.67 -2.00
C VAL A 4 -0.08 0.36 -2.77
N SER A 5 0.15 -0.76 -2.07
CA SER A 5 0.01 -2.09 -2.67
C SER A 5 -0.67 -3.02 -1.69
N ALA A 6 -1.62 -3.80 -2.20
CA ALA A 6 -2.18 -4.93 -1.49
C ALA A 6 -1.21 -6.13 -1.50
N ASN A 7 -1.74 -7.36 -1.52
CA ASN A 7 -0.95 -8.59 -1.39
C ASN A 7 -0.48 -9.22 -2.71
N SER A 8 -0.87 -8.67 -3.87
CA SER A 8 -0.59 -9.29 -5.16
C SER A 8 0.90 -9.28 -5.51
N ASN A 9 1.56 -8.12 -5.48
CA ASN A 9 2.96 -7.99 -5.87
C ASN A 9 3.67 -6.80 -5.19
N ARG A 10 3.88 -6.91 -3.87
CA ARG A 10 4.65 -5.92 -3.09
C ARG A 10 6.09 -5.71 -3.61
N PRO A 11 6.82 -6.73 -4.10
CA PRO A 11 8.15 -6.51 -4.68
C PRO A 11 8.13 -5.52 -5.85
N LEU A 12 7.22 -5.71 -6.81
CA LEU A 12 7.08 -4.79 -7.95
C LEU A 12 6.74 -3.37 -7.51
N ALA A 13 5.79 -3.22 -6.59
CA ALA A 13 5.40 -1.91 -6.10
C ALA A 13 6.54 -1.19 -5.36
N ASN A 14 7.38 -1.94 -4.63
CA ASN A 14 8.60 -1.40 -4.01
C ASN A 14 9.62 -0.95 -5.06
N ASP A 15 9.80 -1.69 -6.15
CA ASP A 15 10.74 -1.31 -7.20
C ASP A 15 10.27 -0.09 -7.98
N ILE A 16 8.95 0.05 -8.21
CA ILE A 16 8.34 1.29 -8.72
C ILE A 16 8.60 2.44 -7.76
N GLY A 17 8.39 2.23 -6.46
CA GLY A 17 8.67 3.24 -5.44
C GLY A 17 10.13 3.69 -5.42
N LYS A 18 11.09 2.75 -5.50
CA LYS A 18 12.52 3.07 -5.62
C LYS A 18 12.82 3.88 -6.88
N PHE A 19 12.25 3.50 -8.02
CA PHE A 19 12.43 4.21 -9.29
C PHE A 19 11.92 5.66 -9.22
N LEU A 20 10.79 5.88 -8.57
CA LEU A 20 10.18 7.20 -8.37
C LEU A 20 10.70 7.93 -7.12
N ASN A 21 11.73 7.38 -6.45
CA ASN A 21 12.27 7.87 -5.18
C ASN A 21 11.17 8.16 -4.11
N THR A 22 10.13 7.33 -4.10
CA THR A 22 8.96 7.45 -3.23
C THR A 22 8.73 6.10 -2.54
N PRO A 23 8.88 5.99 -1.21
CA PRO A 23 8.66 4.72 -0.52
C PRO A 23 7.20 4.28 -0.61
N LEU A 24 7.00 2.96 -0.48
CA LEU A 24 5.66 2.39 -0.40
C LEU A 24 4.96 2.86 0.88
N THR A 25 3.69 3.21 0.75
CA THR A 25 2.85 3.65 1.88
C THR A 25 2.64 2.47 2.82
N GLN A 26 2.87 2.72 4.11
CA GLN A 26 2.72 1.74 5.16
C GLN A 26 1.25 1.32 5.26
N THR A 27 1.00 0.05 4.95
CA THR A 27 -0.33 -0.55 4.92
C THR A 27 -0.32 -1.95 5.52
N VAL A 28 -1.37 -2.25 6.27
CA VAL A 28 -1.65 -3.57 6.83
C VAL A 28 -2.77 -4.19 6.03
N VAL A 29 -2.52 -5.39 5.50
CA VAL A 29 -3.54 -6.21 4.85
C VAL A 29 -3.53 -7.58 5.52
N ARG A 30 -4.66 -7.96 6.11
CA ARG A 30 -4.83 -9.26 6.76
C ARG A 30 -6.22 -9.83 6.48
N ARG A 31 -6.39 -11.11 6.76
CA ARG A 31 -7.69 -11.77 6.72
C ARG A 31 -8.14 -12.12 8.14
N PHE A 32 -9.44 -12.00 8.39
CA PHE A 32 -10.06 -12.50 9.60
C PHE A 32 -10.32 -14.02 9.48
N ALA A 33 -10.69 -14.65 10.60
CA ALA A 33 -10.91 -16.10 10.66
C ALA A 33 -12.09 -16.56 9.77
N ASP A 34 -13.03 -15.67 9.48
CA ASP A 34 -14.17 -15.85 8.59
C ASP A 34 -13.88 -15.48 7.13
N MET A 35 -12.62 -15.23 6.79
CA MET A 35 -12.12 -14.86 5.46
C MET A 35 -12.41 -13.43 4.99
N GLU A 36 -13.04 -12.60 5.82
CA GLU A 36 -13.16 -11.17 5.54
C GLU A 36 -11.78 -10.50 5.46
N VAL A 37 -11.68 -9.46 4.61
CA VAL A 37 -10.41 -8.77 4.34
C VAL A 37 -10.37 -7.46 5.12
N PHE A 38 -9.31 -7.29 5.92
CA PHE A 38 -9.00 -6.06 6.62
C PHE A 38 -7.85 -5.33 5.92
N VAL A 39 -8.06 -4.05 5.61
CA VAL A 39 -7.04 -3.15 5.05
C VAL A 39 -6.98 -1.89 5.90
N GLU A 40 -5.78 -1.50 6.30
CA GLU A 40 -5.52 -0.27 7.06
C GLU A 40 -4.34 0.48 6.45
N ILE A 41 -4.50 1.80 6.26
CA ILE A 41 -3.45 2.72 5.84
C ILE A 41 -2.92 3.41 7.09
N GLN A 42 -1.64 3.22 7.39
CA GLN A 42 -1.00 3.70 8.63
C GLN A 42 -0.37 5.10 8.49
N GLU A 43 -0.65 5.78 7.38
CA GLU A 43 -0.13 7.11 7.04
C GLU A 43 -1.25 8.06 6.63
N ASN A 44 -1.03 9.36 6.79
CA ASN A 44 -1.94 10.36 6.24
C ASN A 44 -1.79 10.41 4.70
N VAL A 45 -2.92 10.23 4.00
CA VAL A 45 -3.02 10.25 2.54
C VAL A 45 -3.98 11.33 2.02
N ARG A 46 -4.55 12.17 2.90
CA ARG A 46 -5.51 13.20 2.47
C ARG A 46 -4.82 14.30 1.68
N GLY A 47 -5.40 14.66 0.53
CA GLY A 47 -4.87 15.70 -0.35
C GLY A 47 -3.64 15.26 -1.15
N GLU A 48 -3.27 13.98 -1.08
CA GLU A 48 -2.20 13.38 -1.87
C GLU A 48 -2.77 12.66 -3.10
N ASP A 49 -2.03 12.65 -4.20
CA ASP A 49 -2.31 11.75 -5.32
C ASP A 49 -1.95 10.32 -4.93
N VAL A 50 -2.95 9.43 -4.87
CA VAL A 50 -2.80 8.04 -4.40
C VAL A 50 -2.92 7.05 -5.57
N PHE A 51 -1.93 6.16 -5.67
CA PHE A 51 -1.85 5.09 -6.66
C PHE A 51 -1.90 3.74 -5.92
N VAL A 52 -2.70 2.78 -6.39
CA VAL A 52 -2.99 1.48 -5.73
C VAL A 52 -2.62 0.31 -6.64
#